data_AF-A0A078JNK4-F1
#
_entry.id   AF-A0A078JNK4-F1
#
_cell.length_a   1.000
_cell.length_b   1.000
_cell.length_c   1.000
_cell.angle_alpha   90.00
_cell.angle_beta   90.00
_cell.angle_gamma   90.00
#
_symmetry.space_group_name_H-M   'P 1'
#
loop_
_entity.id
_entity.type
_entity.pdbx_description
1 polymer ?
#
loop_
_entity_poly.entity_id
_entity_poly.type
_entity_poly.pdbx_seq_one_letter_code
_entity_poly.pdbx_strand_id
1 'polypeptide(L)'
;MNFSTMLLLFTFSVFMVVSSIHCQTIDLVPGNFAPDEPSICFNPCTVKLGDKECKTICLNKTYKDGSCIGFGIPTSLKYCCCTK
;
A
#
# COMPACT_ATOMS: atom_id res chain seq x y z
N MET A 1 3.91 40.96 -14.61
CA MET A 1 3.26 39.78 -14.00
C MET A 1 2.88 40.19 -12.59
N ASN A 2 1.59 40.27 -12.27
CA ASN A 2 1.12 40.86 -11.01
C ASN A 2 1.44 39.94 -9.82
N PHE A 3 1.61 40.52 -8.63
CA PHE A 3 1.90 39.76 -7.40
C PHE A 3 0.91 38.61 -7.18
N SER A 4 -0.38 38.85 -7.47
CA SER A 4 -1.44 37.83 -7.43
C SER A 4 -1.22 36.68 -8.42
N THR A 5 -0.66 36.96 -9.60
CA THR A 5 -0.34 35.93 -10.60
C THR A 5 0.83 35.06 -10.14
N MET A 6 1.85 35.65 -9.51
CA MET A 6 2.98 34.91 -8.94
C MET A 6 2.54 34.01 -7.77
N LEU A 7 1.65 34.50 -6.91
CA LEU A 7 1.14 33.74 -5.77
C LEU A 7 0.34 32.50 -6.21
N LEU A 8 -0.48 32.66 -7.27
CA LEU A 8 -1.24 31.55 -7.86
C LEU A 8 -0.33 30.49 -8.47
N LEU A 9 0.71 30.89 -9.21
CA LEU A 9 1.66 29.93 -9.77
C LEU A 9 2.41 29.15 -8.69
N PHE A 10 2.77 29.82 -7.60
CA PHE A 10 3.41 29.17 -6.46
C PHE A 10 2.49 28.14 -5.80
N THR A 11 1.24 28.50 -5.49
CA THR A 11 0.29 27.56 -4.89
C THR A 11 -0.01 26.37 -5.81
N PHE A 12 -0.20 26.59 -7.11
CA PHE A 12 -0.39 25.49 -8.07
C PHE A 12 0.82 24.56 -8.14
N SER A 13 2.04 25.10 -8.13
CA SER A 13 3.26 24.30 -8.15
C SER A 13 3.41 23.43 -6.89
N VAL A 14 3.07 23.98 -5.71
CA VAL A 14 3.08 23.23 -4.45
C VAL A 14 2.01 22.13 -4.45
N PHE A 15 0.80 22.41 -4.93
CA PHE A 15 -0.27 21.40 -5.01
C PHE A 15 0.08 20.22 -5.94
N MET A 16 0.72 20.49 -7.08
CA MET A 16 1.18 19.43 -7.99
C MET A 16 2.29 18.57 -7.37
N VAL A 17 3.20 19.18 -6.62
CA VAL A 17 4.26 18.44 -5.91
C VAL A 17 3.66 17.56 -4.80
N VAL A 18 2.77 18.09 -3.96
CA VAL A 18 2.14 17.31 -2.87
C VAL A 18 1.25 16.17 -3.40
N SER A 19 0.62 16.35 -4.56
CA SER A 19 -0.16 15.29 -5.22
C SER A 19 0.70 14.14 -5.74
N SER A 20 1.96 14.42 -6.08
CA SER A 20 2.92 13.42 -6.60
C SER A 20 3.47 12.51 -5.49
N ILE A 21 3.40 12.93 -4.22
CA ILE A 21 3.91 12.16 -3.07
C ILE A 21 2.94 11.02 -2.68
N HIS A 22 1.67 11.09 -3.12
CA HIS A 22 0.69 10.01 -2.90
C HIS A 22 0.73 8.91 -3.97
N CYS A 23 1.54 9.07 -5.02
CA CYS A 23 1.88 8.01 -5.97
C CYS A 23 3.34 7.60 -5.79
N GLN A 24 3.73 7.30 -4.55
CA GLN A 24 4.92 6.50 -4.34
C GLN A 24 4.64 5.16 -5.01
N THR A 25 5.30 4.98 -6.17
CA THR A 25 5.28 3.81 -7.02
C THR A 25 5.33 2.58 -6.13
N ILE A 26 4.21 1.87 -6.03
CA ILE A 26 4.21 0.52 -5.54
C ILE A 26 5.03 -0.20 -6.60
N ASP A 27 6.28 -0.55 -6.28
CA ASP A 27 7.02 -1.57 -6.98
C ASP A 27 6.16 -2.83 -6.91
N LEU A 28 5.25 -2.96 -7.87
CA LEU A 28 4.48 -4.14 -8.16
C LEU A 28 5.49 -5.16 -8.65
N VAL A 29 6.21 -5.77 -7.71
CA VAL A 29 6.89 -7.03 -7.94
C VAL A 29 5.82 -7.95 -8.53
N PRO A 30 5.98 -8.44 -9.77
CA PRO A 30 5.03 -9.35 -10.38
C PRO A 30 5.22 -10.72 -9.72
N GLY A 31 4.75 -10.83 -8.48
CA GLY A 31 4.46 -12.11 -7.87
C GLY A 31 3.19 -12.65 -8.51
N ASN A 32 3.18 -13.94 -8.80
CA ASN A 32 2.07 -14.63 -9.44
C ASN A 32 0.83 -14.60 -8.53
N PHE A 33 0.09 -13.49 -8.53
CA PHE A 33 -1.21 -13.39 -7.86
C PHE A 33 -2.16 -14.32 -8.60
N ALA A 34 -2.62 -15.37 -7.92
CA ALA A 34 -3.78 -16.12 -8.39
C ALA A 34 -4.94 -15.11 -8.57
N PRO A 35 -5.66 -15.16 -9.70
CA PRO A 35 -6.53 -14.07 -10.14
C PRO A 35 -7.91 -14.17 -9.48
N ASP A 36 -7.99 -14.06 -8.16
CA ASP A 36 -9.29 -13.95 -7.50
C ASP A 36 -9.19 -12.97 -6.32
N GLU A 37 -9.73 -11.77 -6.57
CA GLU A 37 -9.90 -10.61 -5.68
C GLU A 37 -8.67 -9.69 -5.43
N PRO A 38 -8.88 -8.35 -5.40
CA PRO A 38 -7.84 -7.37 -5.12
C PRO A 38 -7.37 -7.51 -3.68
N SER A 39 -6.36 -8.35 -3.48
CA SER A 39 -5.73 -8.56 -2.19
C SER A 39 -4.72 -7.42 -1.95
N ILE A 40 -4.98 -6.61 -0.93
CA ILE A 40 -4.09 -5.50 -0.57
C ILE A 40 -3.11 -6.02 0.48
N CYS A 41 -1.84 -6.08 0.11
CA CYS A 41 -0.75 -6.48 0.99
C CYS A 41 -0.06 -5.27 1.61
N PHE A 42 0.03 -5.26 2.94
CA PHE A 42 0.72 -4.25 3.72
C PHE A 42 1.45 -4.90 4.90
N ASN A 43 2.48 -4.23 5.40
CA ASN A 43 3.30 -4.62 6.54
C ASN A 43 4.01 -5.99 6.40
N PRO A 44 5.31 -6.06 6.72
CA PRO A 44 5.97 -7.34 6.84
C PRO A 44 5.39 -8.12 8.02
N CYS A 45 5.09 -9.39 7.81
CA CYS A 45 4.79 -10.32 8.88
C CYS A 45 6.06 -10.60 9.67
N THR A 46 5.92 -10.57 11.00
CA THR A 46 7.02 -10.77 11.94
C THR A 46 6.62 -11.86 12.94
N VAL A 47 7.53 -12.25 13.82
CA VAL A 47 7.19 -13.12 14.97
C VAL A 47 6.05 -12.59 15.84
N LYS A 48 5.77 -11.27 15.80
CA LYS A 48 4.65 -10.64 16.54
C LYS A 48 3.43 -10.39 15.68
N LEU A 49 3.56 -10.46 14.35
CA LEU A 49 2.49 -10.17 13.40
C LEU A 49 2.36 -11.37 12.47
N GLY A 50 1.61 -12.36 12.93
CA GLY A 50 1.26 -13.56 12.18
C GLY A 50 -0.12 -13.46 11.55
N ASP A 51 -0.65 -14.59 11.09
CA ASP A 51 -1.93 -14.64 10.37
C ASP A 51 -3.10 -14.12 11.21
N LYS A 52 -3.12 -14.40 12.52
CA LYS A 52 -4.20 -13.96 13.42
C LYS A 52 -4.22 -12.45 13.59
N GLU A 53 -3.05 -11.85 13.79
CA GLU A 53 -2.90 -10.41 13.89
C GLU A 53 -3.22 -9.74 12.55
N CYS A 54 -2.72 -10.30 11.45
CA CYS A 54 -3.03 -9.85 10.09
C CYS A 54 -4.54 -9.84 9.83
N LYS A 55 -5.23 -10.95 10.09
CA LYS A 55 -6.68 -11.05 9.98
C LYS A 55 -7.40 -9.99 10.81
N THR A 56 -6.98 -9.79 12.06
CA THR A 56 -7.59 -8.77 12.94
C THR A 56 -7.42 -7.36 12.37
N ILE A 57 -6.25 -7.04 11.81
CA ILE A 57 -6.00 -5.75 11.15
C ILE A 57 -6.86 -5.59 9.89
N CYS A 58 -6.97 -6.65 9.08
CA CYS A 58 -7.79 -6.65 7.87
C CYS A 58 -9.27 -6.45 8.20
N LEU A 59 -9.80 -7.17 9.19
CA LEU A 59 -11.18 -7.01 9.66
C LEU A 59 -11.43 -5.58 10.19
N ASN A 60 -10.50 -5.00 10.95
CA ASN A 60 -10.60 -3.62 11.43
C ASN A 60 -10.57 -2.59 10.28
N LYS A 61 -9.93 -2.94 9.16
CA LYS A 61 -9.91 -2.15 7.93
C LYS A 61 -11.07 -2.49 6.97
N THR A 62 -12.10 -3.21 7.42
CA THR A 62 -13.31 -3.58 6.64
C THR A 62 -13.09 -4.59 5.49
N TYR A 63 -11.99 -5.36 5.54
CA TYR A 63 -11.78 -6.51 4.65
C TYR A 63 -12.43 -7.78 5.23
N LYS A 64 -12.72 -8.79 4.41
CA LYS A 64 -13.32 -10.06 4.85
C LYS A 64 -12.32 -10.98 5.54
N ASP A 65 -11.06 -10.99 5.10
CA ASP A 65 -10.03 -11.85 5.68
C ASP A 65 -8.62 -11.26 5.55
N GLY A 66 -7.65 -11.90 6.19
CA GLY A 66 -6.24 -11.54 6.08
C GLY A 66 -5.28 -12.67 6.47
N SER A 67 -4.16 -12.78 5.74
CA SER A 67 -3.10 -13.77 6.01
C SER A 67 -1.72 -13.29 5.57
N CYS A 68 -0.67 -13.84 6.19
CA CYS A 68 0.72 -13.61 5.89
C CYS A 68 1.19 -14.41 4.67
N ILE A 69 1.23 -13.74 3.52
CA ILE A 69 1.65 -14.32 2.25
C ILE A 69 3.13 -14.06 2.02
N GLY A 70 3.86 -15.11 1.66
CA GLY A 70 5.28 -15.02 1.36
C GLY A 70 5.57 -14.67 -0.10
N PHE A 71 6.54 -13.79 -0.33
CA PHE A 71 6.97 -13.37 -1.66
C PHE A 71 8.40 -13.86 -1.94
N GLY A 72 8.64 -14.31 -3.18
CA GLY A 72 9.94 -14.78 -3.66
C GLY A 72 10.25 -16.25 -3.40
N ILE A 73 11.26 -16.77 -4.12
CA ILE A 73 11.82 -18.11 -3.95
C ILE A 73 13.32 -17.96 -3.65
N PRO A 74 13.82 -18.34 -2.46
CA PRO A 74 13.06 -18.79 -1.29
C PRO A 74 12.27 -17.65 -0.65
N THR A 75 11.21 -18.01 0.08
CA THR A 75 10.27 -17.06 0.66
C THR A 75 10.87 -16.37 1.89
N SER A 76 11.72 -15.37 1.65
CA SER A 76 12.48 -14.66 2.69
C SER A 76 11.63 -13.65 3.45
N LEU A 77 10.56 -13.13 2.82
CA LEU A 77 9.70 -12.10 3.38
C LEU A 77 8.23 -12.49 3.21
N LYS A 78 7.49 -12.41 4.31
CA LYS A 78 6.03 -12.54 4.34
C LYS A 78 5.42 -11.17 4.59
N TYR A 79 4.32 -10.86 3.93
CA TYR A 79 3.55 -9.64 4.14
C TYR A 79 2.10 -9.97 4.46
N CYS A 80 1.46 -9.13 5.26
CA CYS A 80 0.05 -9.31 5.59
C CYS A 80 -0.82 -8.86 4.42
N CYS A 81 -1.60 -9.76 3.84
CA CYS A 81 -2.49 -9.49 2.72
C CYS A 81 -3.94 -9.63 3.14
N CYS A 82 -4.73 -8.59 2.87
CA CYS A 82 -6.17 -8.60 3.11
C CYS A 82 -6.97 -8.91 1.86
N THR A 83 -8.02 -9.70 2.01
CA THR A 83 -8.96 -10.03 0.93
C THR A 83 -10.31 -9.39 1.22
N LYS A 84 -10.89 -8.74 0.21
CA LYS A 84 -12.16 -8.01 0.32
C LYS A 84 -13.38 -8.93 0.43
#